data_AF-W6NCG4-F1
#
_entry.id   AF-W6NCG4-F1
#
_cell.length_a   1.000
_cell.length_b   1.000
_cell.length_c   1.000
_cell.angle_alpha   90.00
_cell.angle_beta   90.00
_cell.angle_gamma   90.00
#
_symmetry.space_group_name_H-M   'P 1'
#
loop_
_entity.id
_entity.type
_entity.pdbx_description
1 polymer ?
#
loop_
_entity_poly.entity_id
_entity_poly.type
_entity_poly.pdbx_seq_one_letter_code
_entity_poly.pdbx_strand_id
1 'polypeptide(L)'
;MAAAASVAYDDQVYESPPNVAEAPASEGHTLSTEEFDETPSAPKTNSFMPIKDAIIEASKSEKLRIETIKIFSNFSPAAEDRQTFGPGNSEAYVWQSASVLMTETISGTITSYTGGGFLLQLPLDDPTKARTLLEGVKSNRWIDRGTRAIIIDFSMFNANSNLFSIARLLLELPASGGVLPSYRFNTYNLMRYYGSFGNVLIILEGILVGFIIFYIFEKILELIRLRLRYFGKFWDIVDIVLLTLCSCEVYFNYRRLTIAANRINTSLKSGLTVAAFDEVVSTQETFNNIAAVVLFLSWIKVQDAE
;
A
#
# COMPACT_ATOMS: atom_id res chain seq x y z
N MET A 1 -29.28 -10.97 17.40
CA MET A 1 -29.93 -9.66 17.26
C MET A 1 -29.04 -8.81 16.37
N ALA A 2 -29.19 -8.93 15.05
CA ALA A 2 -28.38 -8.22 14.07
C ALA A 2 -29.36 -7.40 13.20
N ALA A 3 -29.19 -6.07 13.20
CA ALA A 3 -30.02 -5.16 12.43
C ALA A 3 -29.51 -5.13 10.98
N ALA A 4 -30.32 -5.63 10.05
CA ALA A 4 -30.13 -5.48 8.63
C ALA A 4 -30.63 -4.09 8.22
N ALA A 5 -29.75 -3.26 7.66
CA ALA A 5 -30.14 -2.04 6.94
C ALA A 5 -30.19 -2.38 5.44
N SER A 6 -31.40 -2.40 4.88
CA SER A 6 -31.65 -2.50 3.45
C SER A 6 -31.46 -1.13 2.80
N VAL A 7 -30.68 -1.07 1.72
CA VAL A 7 -30.56 0.11 0.86
C VAL A 7 -31.04 -0.30 -0.52
N ALA A 8 -32.16 0.29 -0.96
CA ALA A 8 -32.65 0.20 -2.32
C ALA A 8 -31.84 1.16 -3.21
N TYR A 9 -31.55 0.75 -4.45
CA TYR A 9 -30.95 1.63 -5.45
C TYR A 9 -31.70 1.52 -6.78
N ASP A 10 -31.85 2.68 -7.41
CA ASP A 10 -32.67 2.97 -8.59
C ASP A 10 -31.89 2.70 -9.89
N ASP A 11 -32.53 2.05 -10.85
CA ASP A 11 -31.96 1.64 -12.14
C ASP A 11 -31.98 2.81 -13.12
N GLN A 12 -30.81 3.39 -13.42
CA GLN A 12 -30.64 4.32 -14.55
C GLN A 12 -29.67 3.71 -15.57
N VAL A 13 -30.20 3.46 -16.75
CA VAL A 13 -29.57 2.90 -17.95
C VAL A 13 -28.45 3.81 -18.44
N TYR A 14 -27.23 3.28 -18.60
CA TYR A 14 -26.09 4.00 -19.16
C TYR A 14 -25.95 3.70 -20.66
N GLU A 15 -26.15 4.69 -21.52
CA GLU A 15 -25.86 4.59 -22.96
C GLU A 15 -24.36 4.75 -23.24
N SER A 16 -23.86 4.02 -24.23
CA SER A 16 -22.45 4.02 -24.65
C SER A 16 -22.10 5.27 -25.48
N PRO A 17 -20.93 5.91 -25.28
CA PRO A 17 -20.52 7.04 -26.10
C PRO A 17 -20.04 6.63 -27.50
N PRO A 18 -20.17 7.51 -28.52
CA PRO A 18 -19.80 7.20 -29.90
C PRO A 18 -18.29 7.31 -30.17
N ASN A 19 -17.85 6.55 -31.18
CA ASN A 19 -16.46 6.45 -31.66
C ASN A 19 -15.84 7.81 -32.01
N VAL A 20 -14.62 8.05 -31.50
CA VAL A 20 -13.79 9.21 -31.84
C VAL A 20 -12.89 8.87 -33.03
N ALA A 21 -12.88 9.76 -34.01
CA ALA A 21 -12.14 9.69 -35.26
C ALA A 21 -10.61 9.83 -35.07
N GLU A 22 -9.88 9.26 -36.03
CA GLU A 22 -8.41 9.22 -36.15
C GLU A 22 -7.73 10.59 -36.09
N ALA A 23 -6.57 10.64 -35.43
CA ALA A 23 -5.66 11.78 -35.39
C ALA A 23 -4.70 11.78 -36.61
N PRO A 24 -4.37 12.93 -37.22
CA PRO A 24 -3.39 12.99 -38.29
C PRO A 24 -1.94 12.99 -37.77
N ALA A 25 -1.05 12.64 -38.70
CA ALA A 25 0.33 12.21 -38.51
C ALA A 25 1.32 13.25 -37.96
N SER A 26 2.42 12.69 -37.43
CA SER A 26 3.60 13.29 -36.83
C SER A 26 4.30 14.37 -37.66
N GLU A 27 4.58 15.52 -37.03
CA GLU A 27 5.67 16.41 -37.41
C GLU A 27 6.84 16.26 -36.43
N GLY A 28 8.01 15.94 -36.96
CA GLY A 28 9.23 15.74 -36.21
C GLY A 28 9.81 17.06 -35.71
N HIS A 29 9.95 17.19 -34.41
CA HIS A 29 10.80 18.20 -33.79
C HIS A 29 12.11 17.57 -33.34
N THR A 30 13.17 17.92 -34.06
CA THR A 30 14.56 17.69 -33.70
C THR A 30 14.86 18.32 -32.33
N LEU A 31 15.35 17.51 -31.39
CA LEU A 31 15.95 18.00 -30.14
C LEU A 31 17.13 18.91 -30.48
N SER A 32 17.02 20.19 -30.14
CA SER A 32 18.17 21.07 -30.00
C SER A 32 18.94 20.66 -28.76
N THR A 33 20.18 20.21 -28.97
CA THR A 33 21.23 20.11 -27.96
C THR A 33 21.56 21.50 -27.44
N GLU A 34 20.83 21.97 -26.43
CA GLU A 34 21.28 23.04 -25.54
C GLU A 34 21.75 22.40 -24.24
N GLU A 35 22.96 21.88 -24.29
CA GLU A 35 23.76 21.57 -23.11
C GLU A 35 25.16 22.12 -23.36
N PHE A 36 25.63 22.95 -22.41
CA PHE A 36 27.02 23.35 -22.19
C PHE A 36 27.69 24.25 -23.25
N ASP A 37 27.34 25.54 -23.24
CA ASP A 37 28.33 26.59 -23.48
C ASP A 37 28.11 27.78 -22.54
N GLU A 38 28.32 27.54 -21.24
CA GLU A 38 28.76 28.61 -20.36
C GLU A 38 30.26 28.40 -20.11
N THR A 39 31.06 28.83 -21.10
CA THR A 39 32.44 29.23 -20.79
C THR A 39 32.38 30.31 -19.69
N PRO A 40 33.12 30.15 -18.58
CA PRO A 40 33.02 31.10 -17.48
C PRO A 40 33.51 32.47 -17.97
N SER A 41 32.63 33.47 -17.96
CA SER A 41 33.03 34.83 -18.25
C SER A 41 34.11 35.26 -17.25
N ALA A 42 35.32 35.48 -17.75
CA ALA A 42 36.46 35.88 -16.93
C ALA A 42 36.14 37.22 -16.24
N PRO A 43 36.49 37.39 -14.95
CA PRO A 43 36.28 38.64 -14.26
C PRO A 43 37.14 39.73 -14.92
N LYS A 44 36.50 40.78 -15.43
CA LYS A 44 37.18 42.00 -15.88
C LYS A 44 37.67 42.78 -14.65
N THR A 45 38.75 42.31 -14.04
CA THR A 45 39.48 43.03 -12.98
C THR A 45 40.91 43.28 -13.46
N ASN A 46 41.20 44.53 -13.81
CA ASN A 46 42.56 45.02 -14.05
C ASN A 46 43.33 45.13 -12.71
N SER A 47 43.61 43.99 -12.09
CA SER A 47 44.60 43.87 -11.02
C SER A 47 45.25 42.49 -11.12
N PHE A 48 46.58 42.48 -11.25
CA PHE A 48 47.35 41.24 -11.25
C PHE A 48 47.25 40.59 -9.87
N MET A 49 46.36 39.61 -9.74
CA MET A 49 46.29 38.75 -8.55
C MET A 49 47.53 37.83 -8.55
N PRO A 50 48.28 37.74 -7.44
CA PRO A 50 49.37 36.77 -7.32
C PRO A 50 48.84 35.35 -7.54
N ILE A 51 49.61 34.51 -8.27
CA ILE A 51 49.23 33.13 -8.62
C ILE A 51 48.81 32.32 -7.36
N LYS A 52 49.44 32.58 -6.21
CA LYS A 52 49.12 31.92 -4.95
C LYS A 52 47.70 32.23 -4.45
N ASP A 53 47.24 33.47 -4.61
CA ASP A 53 45.94 33.89 -4.13
C ASP A 53 44.82 33.38 -5.06
N ALA A 54 45.08 33.34 -6.37
CA ALA A 54 44.16 32.74 -7.35
C ALA A 54 43.95 31.23 -7.11
N ILE A 55 45.00 30.50 -6.72
CA ILE A 55 44.91 29.08 -6.35
C ILE A 55 44.07 28.89 -5.08
N ILE A 56 44.24 29.77 -4.09
CA ILE A 56 43.46 29.73 -2.84
C ILE A 56 41.98 30.02 -3.11
N GLU A 57 41.68 31.00 -3.97
CA GLU A 57 40.30 31.35 -4.33
C GLU A 57 39.62 30.25 -5.16
N ALA A 58 40.32 29.66 -6.13
CA ALA A 58 39.82 28.51 -6.88
C ALA A 58 39.58 27.29 -5.97
N SER A 59 40.50 27.00 -5.04
CA SER A 59 40.33 25.92 -4.05
C SER A 59 39.15 26.18 -3.11
N LYS A 60 38.96 27.43 -2.68
CA LYS A 60 37.82 27.84 -1.85
C LYS A 60 36.51 27.74 -2.60
N SER A 61 36.47 28.18 -3.86
CA SER A 61 35.33 28.05 -4.78
C SER A 61 34.95 26.59 -5.01
N GLU A 62 35.94 25.72 -5.24
CA GLU A 62 35.72 24.29 -5.41
C GLU A 62 35.21 23.63 -4.13
N LYS A 63 35.78 23.99 -2.97
CA LYS A 63 35.30 23.52 -1.67
C LYS A 63 33.86 23.97 -1.38
N LEU A 64 33.52 25.21 -1.74
CA LEU A 64 32.16 25.76 -1.67
C LEU A 64 31.20 25.03 -2.63
N ARG A 65 31.66 24.71 -3.84
CA ARG A 65 30.89 23.90 -4.81
C ARG A 65 30.60 22.52 -4.25
N ILE A 66 31.59 21.86 -3.66
CA ILE A 66 31.43 20.55 -3.02
C ILE A 66 30.47 20.62 -1.82
N GLU A 67 30.55 21.67 -0.99
CA GLU A 67 29.59 21.92 0.09
C GLU A 67 28.16 22.17 -0.41
N THR A 68 28.01 22.70 -1.63
CA THR A 68 26.70 22.97 -2.25
C THR A 68 26.04 21.72 -2.84
N ILE A 69 26.79 20.63 -3.08
CA ILE A 69 26.23 19.38 -3.59
C ILE A 69 25.44 18.71 -2.47
N LYS A 70 24.10 18.83 -2.52
CA LYS A 70 23.20 18.11 -1.62
C LYS A 70 23.31 16.60 -1.90
N ILE A 71 23.92 15.87 -0.96
CA ILE A 71 24.07 14.40 -1.03
C ILE A 71 22.85 13.76 -0.36
N PHE A 72 22.26 12.77 -1.02
CA PHE A 72 21.12 12.03 -0.50
C PHE A 72 21.52 10.56 -0.31
N SER A 73 21.37 10.02 0.90
CA SER A 73 21.64 8.62 1.23
C SER A 73 20.48 7.70 0.85
N ASN A 74 20.64 6.38 0.98
CA ASN A 74 19.50 5.46 0.95
C ASN A 74 18.50 5.76 2.07
N PHE A 75 17.26 5.31 1.89
CA PHE A 75 16.20 5.51 2.88
C PHE A 75 16.54 4.85 4.22
N SER A 76 16.33 5.60 5.29
CA SER A 76 16.35 5.11 6.67
C SER A 76 15.28 5.88 7.43
N PRO A 77 14.52 5.23 8.33
CA PRO A 77 13.48 5.92 9.13
C PRO A 77 14.01 7.14 9.92
N ALA A 78 15.29 7.13 10.30
CA ALA A 78 15.92 8.24 11.02
C ALA A 78 16.33 9.42 10.11
N ALA A 79 16.46 9.17 8.81
CA ALA A 79 16.84 10.16 7.79
C ALA A 79 15.65 10.61 6.93
N GLU A 80 14.43 10.26 7.33
CA GLU A 80 13.19 10.69 6.69
C GLU A 80 13.02 12.20 6.81
N ASP A 81 12.88 12.90 5.70
CA ASP A 81 12.59 14.33 5.69
C ASP A 81 11.10 14.57 6.00
N ARG A 82 10.85 15.39 7.01
CA ARG A 82 9.50 15.76 7.49
C ARG A 82 9.22 17.25 7.33
N GLN A 83 10.15 18.00 6.75
CA GLN A 83 9.97 19.44 6.58
C GLN A 83 9.01 19.71 5.43
N THR A 84 8.15 20.71 5.62
CA THR A 84 7.30 21.23 4.55
C THR A 84 8.18 21.82 3.45
N PHE A 85 7.84 21.55 2.19
CA PHE A 85 8.57 22.09 1.03
C PHE A 85 7.63 22.75 0.02
N GLY A 86 8.17 23.32 -1.07
CA GLY A 86 7.35 23.91 -2.14
C GLY A 86 6.34 24.97 -1.68
N PRO A 87 5.18 25.10 -2.34
CA PRO A 87 4.08 25.93 -1.86
C PRO A 87 3.40 25.25 -0.66
N GLY A 88 3.96 25.44 0.53
CA GLY A 88 3.54 24.83 1.80
C GLY A 88 2.11 25.12 2.28
N ASN A 89 1.25 25.68 1.42
CA ASN A 89 -0.17 25.90 1.66
C ASN A 89 -1.04 24.70 1.24
N SER A 90 -0.48 23.72 0.53
CA SER A 90 -1.20 22.52 0.06
C SER A 90 -0.76 21.28 0.83
N GLU A 91 -1.72 20.40 1.17
CA GLU A 91 -1.49 19.13 1.85
C GLU A 91 -0.46 18.23 1.14
N ALA A 92 -0.29 18.40 -0.17
CA ALA A 92 0.69 17.67 -0.96
C ALA A 92 2.14 17.94 -0.55
N TYR A 93 2.41 19.07 0.12
CA TYR A 93 3.78 19.45 0.51
C TYR A 93 4.02 19.44 2.02
N VAL A 94 3.03 18.99 2.79
CA VAL A 94 3.12 18.85 4.25
C VAL A 94 3.24 17.38 4.60
N TRP A 95 4.23 17.03 5.42
CA TRP A 95 4.45 15.64 5.82
C TRP A 95 3.33 15.16 6.76
N GLN A 96 2.82 13.96 6.52
CA GLN A 96 1.79 13.33 7.33
C GLN A 96 2.28 11.98 7.88
N SER A 97 1.97 11.70 9.15
CA SER A 97 2.34 10.45 9.80
C SER A 97 1.45 9.29 9.35
N ALA A 98 1.97 8.05 9.44
CA ALA A 98 1.26 6.82 9.09
C ALA A 98 -0.10 6.67 9.80
N SER A 99 -0.23 7.13 11.05
CA SER A 99 -1.50 7.05 11.80
C SER A 99 -2.58 7.98 11.25
N VAL A 100 -2.20 9.13 10.71
CA VAL A 100 -3.12 10.09 10.06
C VAL A 100 -3.55 9.55 8.71
N LEU A 101 -2.60 9.00 7.94
CA LEU A 101 -2.84 8.38 6.64
C LEU A 101 -3.52 7.01 6.73
N MET A 102 -3.54 6.39 7.92
CA MET A 102 -4.03 5.04 8.17
C MET A 102 -3.37 3.97 7.28
N THR A 103 -2.08 4.14 7.03
CA THR A 103 -1.23 3.30 6.17
C THR A 103 -0.28 2.45 7.02
N GLU A 104 0.06 1.27 6.50
CA GLU A 104 1.04 0.38 7.13
C GLU A 104 2.44 0.53 6.50
N THR A 105 3.45 -0.09 7.11
CA THR A 105 4.80 -0.14 6.55
C THR A 105 4.79 -0.92 5.23
N ILE A 106 5.36 -0.34 4.19
CA ILE A 106 5.39 -0.94 2.86
C ILE A 106 6.75 -1.60 2.64
N SER A 107 6.76 -2.91 2.39
CA SER A 107 7.98 -3.64 2.06
C SER A 107 8.25 -3.58 0.56
N GLY A 108 9.32 -2.89 0.17
CA GLY A 108 9.83 -2.81 -1.19
C GLY A 108 10.91 -3.85 -1.48
N THR A 109 11.54 -3.72 -2.65
CA THR A 109 12.64 -4.59 -3.11
C THR A 109 13.96 -4.19 -2.45
N ILE A 110 14.18 -2.90 -2.25
CA ILE A 110 15.42 -2.38 -1.65
C ILE A 110 15.31 -2.35 -0.14
N THR A 111 14.20 -1.83 0.37
CA THR A 111 13.99 -1.62 1.81
C THR A 111 12.51 -1.52 2.15
N SER A 112 12.21 -1.46 3.44
CA SER A 112 10.86 -1.16 3.95
C SER A 112 10.71 0.35 4.19
N TYR A 113 9.61 0.90 3.70
CA TYR A 113 9.24 2.31 3.83
C TYR A 113 8.18 2.48 4.92
N THR A 114 8.28 3.57 5.66
CA THR A 114 7.27 3.98 6.64
C THR A 114 5.95 4.29 5.93
N GLY A 115 4.82 4.14 6.63
CA GLY A 115 3.52 4.53 6.07
C GLY A 115 3.31 6.05 5.99
N GLY A 116 4.22 6.86 6.54
CA GLY A 116 4.15 8.32 6.51
C GLY A 116 4.77 8.91 5.24
N GLY A 117 4.39 10.14 4.92
CA GLY A 117 4.95 10.85 3.78
C GLY A 117 4.12 12.04 3.33
N PHE A 118 4.41 12.48 2.10
CA PHE A 118 3.68 13.54 1.43
C PHE A 118 2.59 12.93 0.53
N LEU A 119 1.36 13.44 0.62
CA LEU A 119 0.21 12.85 -0.07
C LEU A 119 -0.41 13.83 -1.06
N LEU A 120 -0.42 13.47 -2.34
CA LEU A 120 -1.23 14.13 -3.36
C LEU A 120 -2.50 13.31 -3.63
N GLN A 121 -3.66 13.86 -3.29
CA GLN A 121 -4.94 13.24 -3.63
C GLN A 121 -5.41 13.72 -5.01
N LEU A 122 -5.75 12.77 -5.88
CA LEU A 122 -6.30 13.07 -7.20
C LEU A 122 -7.85 13.02 -7.16
N PRO A 123 -8.54 13.99 -7.79
CA PRO A 123 -9.99 13.97 -7.87
C PRO A 123 -10.48 12.84 -8.79
N LEU A 124 -11.55 12.16 -8.38
CA LEU A 124 -12.17 11.06 -9.14
C LEU A 124 -13.01 11.56 -10.33
N ASP A 125 -13.75 12.65 -10.15
CA ASP A 125 -14.79 13.09 -11.10
C ASP A 125 -14.32 14.11 -12.13
N ASP A 126 -13.10 14.64 -12.01
CA ASP A 126 -12.60 15.75 -12.85
C ASP A 126 -11.17 15.48 -13.37
N PRO A 127 -11.04 14.90 -14.57
CA PRO A 127 -9.74 14.59 -15.14
C PRO A 127 -8.92 15.85 -15.48
N THR A 128 -9.59 16.97 -15.76
CA THR A 128 -8.91 18.23 -16.08
C THR A 128 -8.25 18.79 -14.83
N LYS A 129 -8.96 18.79 -13.68
CA LYS A 129 -8.37 19.17 -12.39
C LYS A 129 -7.23 18.23 -11.99
N ALA A 130 -7.39 16.92 -12.16
CA ALA A 130 -6.33 15.95 -11.87
C ALA A 130 -5.06 16.25 -12.69
N ARG A 131 -5.22 16.55 -13.99
CA ARG A 131 -4.10 16.93 -14.86
C ARG A 131 -3.42 18.22 -14.40
N THR A 132 -4.19 19.27 -14.08
CA THR A 132 -3.63 20.54 -13.58
C THR A 132 -2.86 20.34 -12.28
N LEU A 133 -3.35 19.49 -11.36
CA LEU A 133 -2.64 19.16 -10.13
C LEU A 133 -1.31 18.44 -10.43
N LEU A 134 -1.32 17.46 -11.34
CA LEU A 134 -0.12 16.74 -11.76
C LEU A 134 0.92 17.67 -12.43
N GLU A 135 0.46 18.58 -13.29
CA GLU A 135 1.33 19.59 -13.92
C GLU A 135 1.94 20.53 -12.87
N GLY A 136 1.17 20.93 -11.85
CA GLY A 136 1.64 21.78 -10.76
C GLY A 136 2.68 21.10 -9.85
N VAL A 137 2.47 19.84 -9.46
CA VAL A 137 3.47 19.09 -8.67
C VAL A 137 4.73 18.80 -9.49
N LYS A 138 4.59 18.60 -10.80
CA LYS A 138 5.73 18.46 -11.72
C LYS A 138 6.53 19.75 -11.82
N SER A 139 5.89 20.91 -11.99
CA SER A 139 6.58 22.19 -12.07
C SER A 139 7.30 22.56 -10.78
N ASN A 140 6.73 22.15 -9.64
CA ASN A 140 7.32 22.39 -8.31
C ASN A 140 8.34 21.34 -7.88
N ARG A 141 8.72 20.40 -8.77
CA ARG A 141 9.69 19.33 -8.50
C ARG A 141 9.33 18.51 -7.25
N TRP A 142 8.06 18.12 -7.14
CA TRP A 142 7.56 17.30 -6.03
C TRP A 142 8.31 15.97 -5.90
N ILE A 143 8.76 15.43 -7.03
CA ILE A 143 9.74 14.35 -7.09
C ILE A 143 11.10 14.97 -7.37
N ASP A 144 12.03 14.73 -6.46
CA ASP A 144 13.39 15.27 -6.50
C ASP A 144 14.46 14.15 -6.34
N ARG A 145 15.74 14.54 -6.27
CA ARG A 145 16.85 13.58 -6.08
C ARG A 145 16.85 12.92 -4.70
N GLY A 146 16.16 13.50 -3.72
CA GLY A 146 16.00 12.99 -2.37
C GLY A 146 14.86 11.99 -2.23
N THR A 147 13.94 11.94 -3.21
CA THR A 147 12.83 11.00 -3.21
C THR A 147 13.34 9.57 -3.29
N ARG A 148 12.78 8.68 -2.45
CA ARG A 148 13.22 7.27 -2.34
C ARG A 148 12.17 6.25 -2.71
N ALA A 149 10.90 6.61 -2.58
CA ALA A 149 9.77 5.80 -3.01
C ALA A 149 8.64 6.71 -3.44
N ILE A 150 7.94 6.30 -4.49
CA ILE A 150 6.65 6.87 -4.90
C ILE A 150 5.65 5.72 -4.84
N ILE A 151 4.56 5.91 -4.10
CA ILE A 151 3.50 4.93 -3.95
C ILE A 151 2.25 5.48 -4.61
N ILE A 152 1.66 4.71 -5.50
CA ILE A 152 0.40 5.02 -6.17
C ILE A 152 -0.59 3.96 -5.73
N ASP A 153 -1.53 4.36 -4.89
CA ASP A 153 -2.59 3.50 -4.37
C ASP A 153 -3.94 3.92 -4.94
N PHE A 154 -4.69 2.94 -5.44
CA PHE A 154 -6.07 3.13 -5.86
C PHE A 154 -6.87 1.84 -5.68
N SER A 155 -8.17 1.99 -5.47
CA SER A 155 -9.10 0.87 -5.33
C SER A 155 -10.17 0.94 -6.40
N MET A 156 -10.52 -0.21 -6.97
CA MET A 156 -11.58 -0.36 -7.96
C MET A 156 -12.63 -1.34 -7.42
N PHE A 157 -13.90 -1.06 -7.71
CA PHE A 157 -15.01 -1.95 -7.38
C PHE A 157 -15.68 -2.46 -8.66
N ASN A 158 -15.83 -3.78 -8.77
CA ASN A 158 -16.57 -4.41 -9.85
C ASN A 158 -17.95 -4.84 -9.33
N ALA A 159 -19.00 -4.16 -9.79
CA ALA A 159 -20.39 -4.42 -9.39
C ALA A 159 -20.92 -5.78 -9.87
N ASN A 160 -20.46 -6.28 -11.03
CA ASN A 160 -20.93 -7.55 -11.59
C ASN A 160 -20.49 -8.75 -10.76
N SER A 161 -19.25 -8.73 -10.26
CA SER A 161 -18.68 -9.81 -9.45
C SER A 161 -18.69 -9.52 -7.94
N ASN A 162 -19.09 -8.31 -7.53
CA ASN A 162 -19.03 -7.84 -6.15
C ASN A 162 -17.61 -7.96 -5.54
N LEU A 163 -16.59 -7.60 -6.31
CA LEU A 163 -15.18 -7.69 -5.92
C LEU A 163 -14.54 -6.30 -5.85
N PHE A 164 -13.75 -6.10 -4.80
CA PHE A 164 -12.87 -4.94 -4.67
C PHE A 164 -11.46 -5.35 -5.07
N SER A 165 -10.86 -4.60 -6.00
CA SER A 165 -9.46 -4.74 -6.38
C SER A 165 -8.68 -3.54 -5.86
N ILE A 166 -7.77 -3.80 -4.92
CA ILE A 166 -6.89 -2.80 -4.32
C ILE A 166 -5.53 -2.92 -5.01
N ALA A 167 -5.13 -1.86 -5.70
CA ALA A 167 -3.90 -1.78 -6.45
C ALA A 167 -2.90 -0.86 -5.74
N ARG A 168 -1.66 -1.35 -5.61
CA ARG A 168 -0.52 -0.62 -5.07
C ARG A 168 0.63 -0.72 -6.07
N LEU A 169 1.08 0.43 -6.57
CA LEU A 169 2.28 0.53 -7.39
C LEU A 169 3.35 1.24 -6.58
N LEU A 170 4.53 0.63 -6.46
CA LEU A 170 5.67 1.18 -5.73
C LEU A 170 6.82 1.39 -6.71
N LEU A 171 7.28 2.63 -6.83
CA LEU A 171 8.44 3.02 -7.61
C LEU A 171 9.56 3.38 -6.64
N GLU A 172 10.57 2.51 -6.49
CA GLU A 172 11.72 2.78 -5.62
C GLU A 172 12.82 3.52 -6.41
N LEU A 173 13.36 4.59 -5.83
CA LEU A 173 14.43 5.39 -6.41
C LEU A 173 15.70 5.23 -5.56
N PRO A 174 16.63 4.32 -5.91
CA PRO A 174 17.86 4.14 -5.15
C PRO A 174 18.74 5.40 -5.22
N ALA A 175 19.60 5.60 -4.20
CA ALA A 175 20.51 6.76 -4.17
C ALA A 175 21.52 6.79 -5.32
N SER A 176 21.81 5.63 -5.94
CA SER A 176 22.62 5.51 -7.15
C SER A 176 21.94 6.05 -8.41
N GLY A 177 20.64 6.35 -8.36
CA GLY A 177 19.81 6.70 -9.51
C GLY A 177 19.13 5.49 -10.16
N GLY A 178 18.18 5.76 -11.06
CA GLY A 178 17.29 4.76 -11.66
C GLY A 178 15.95 4.64 -10.94
N VAL A 179 15.08 3.75 -11.44
CA VAL A 179 13.76 3.48 -10.88
C VAL A 179 13.50 1.97 -10.90
N LEU A 180 13.12 1.40 -9.76
CA LEU A 180 12.70 0.00 -9.63
C LEU A 180 11.19 -0.06 -9.38
N PRO A 181 10.39 -0.43 -10.39
CA PRO A 181 8.95 -0.57 -10.23
C PRO A 181 8.60 -1.94 -9.61
N SER A 182 7.64 -1.94 -8.70
CA SER A 182 6.99 -3.12 -8.16
C SER A 182 5.50 -2.87 -8.03
N TYR A 183 4.71 -3.93 -8.04
CA TYR A 183 3.25 -3.83 -7.99
C TYR A 183 2.66 -4.91 -7.09
N ARG A 184 1.52 -4.61 -6.49
CA ARG A 184 0.67 -5.56 -5.77
C ARG A 184 -0.79 -5.29 -6.11
N PHE A 185 -1.49 -6.34 -6.52
CA PHE A 185 -2.93 -6.30 -6.80
C PHE A 185 -3.62 -7.33 -5.92
N ASN A 186 -4.50 -6.85 -5.05
CA ASN A 186 -5.21 -7.67 -4.09
C ASN A 186 -6.71 -7.54 -4.34
N THR A 187 -7.33 -8.64 -4.77
CA THR A 187 -8.76 -8.70 -5.09
C THR A 187 -9.51 -9.50 -4.04
N TYR A 188 -10.48 -8.88 -3.37
CA TYR A 188 -11.25 -9.51 -2.30
C TYR A 188 -12.75 -9.21 -2.41
N ASN A 189 -13.56 -10.20 -1.99
CA ASN A 189 -14.98 -9.99 -1.75
C ASN A 189 -15.17 -9.44 -0.32
N LEU A 190 -15.19 -8.11 -0.20
CA LEU A 190 -15.40 -7.44 1.08
C LEU A 190 -16.87 -7.48 1.55
N MET A 191 -17.82 -7.75 0.64
CA MET A 191 -19.26 -7.89 0.91
C MET A 191 -19.71 -9.36 0.85
N ARG A 192 -18.99 -10.23 1.56
CA ARG A 192 -19.11 -11.71 1.51
C ARG A 192 -20.52 -12.25 1.79
N TYR A 193 -21.27 -11.61 2.68
CA TYR A 193 -22.60 -12.09 3.10
C TYR A 193 -23.76 -11.56 2.25
N TYR A 194 -23.45 -10.97 1.09
CA TYR A 194 -24.47 -10.47 0.19
C TYR A 194 -25.09 -11.60 -0.67
N GLY A 195 -26.43 -11.59 -0.78
CA GLY A 195 -27.19 -12.51 -1.63
C GLY A 195 -27.37 -13.93 -1.07
N SER A 196 -28.01 -14.80 -1.86
CA SER A 196 -28.34 -16.18 -1.46
C SER A 196 -27.12 -17.03 -1.14
N PHE A 197 -26.02 -16.83 -1.86
CA PHE A 197 -24.75 -17.53 -1.61
C PHE A 197 -24.14 -17.12 -0.26
N GLY A 198 -24.26 -15.83 0.11
CA GLY A 198 -23.83 -15.33 1.42
C GLY A 198 -24.52 -16.04 2.59
N ASN A 199 -25.83 -16.31 2.47
CA ASN A 199 -26.57 -17.03 3.50
C ASN A 199 -26.07 -18.47 3.69
N VAL A 200 -25.74 -19.16 2.60
CA VAL A 200 -25.16 -20.52 2.66
C VAL A 200 -23.80 -20.48 3.38
N LEU A 201 -22.97 -19.47 3.09
CA LEU A 201 -21.68 -19.30 3.77
C LEU A 201 -21.87 -19.06 5.27
N ILE A 202 -22.85 -18.26 5.71
CA ILE A 202 -23.13 -18.06 7.13
C ILE A 202 -23.50 -19.38 7.82
N ILE A 203 -24.35 -20.20 7.19
CA ILE A 203 -24.75 -21.49 7.74
C ILE A 203 -23.54 -22.42 7.86
N LEU A 204 -22.72 -22.50 6.81
CA LEU A 204 -21.51 -23.32 6.80
C LEU A 204 -20.49 -22.88 7.86
N GLU A 205 -20.25 -21.57 7.98
CA GLU A 205 -19.39 -20.99 9.01
C GLU A 205 -19.93 -21.29 10.41
N GLY A 206 -21.25 -21.23 10.62
CA GLY A 206 -21.90 -21.61 11.88
C GLY A 206 -21.67 -23.08 12.25
N ILE A 207 -21.78 -23.98 11.28
CA ILE A 207 -21.49 -25.41 11.46
C ILE A 207 -20.01 -25.62 11.81
N LEU A 208 -19.09 -24.95 11.12
CA LEU A 208 -17.64 -25.03 11.39
C LEU A 208 -17.31 -24.59 12.81
N VAL A 209 -17.85 -23.46 13.26
CA VAL A 209 -17.67 -22.96 14.63
C VAL A 209 -18.24 -23.96 15.65
N GLY A 210 -19.40 -24.56 15.36
CA GLY A 210 -19.98 -25.62 16.19
C GLY A 210 -19.06 -26.83 16.35
N PHE A 211 -18.46 -27.30 15.26
CA PHE A 211 -17.46 -28.38 15.29
C PHE A 211 -16.24 -28.01 16.13
N ILE A 212 -15.69 -26.80 15.96
CA ILE A 212 -14.52 -26.35 16.73
C ILE A 212 -14.84 -26.37 18.23
N ILE A 213 -16.01 -25.87 18.65
CA ILE A 213 -16.44 -25.88 20.06
C ILE A 213 -16.56 -27.31 20.59
N PHE A 214 -17.16 -28.21 19.82
CA PHE A 214 -17.27 -29.63 20.18
C PHE A 214 -15.90 -30.27 20.39
N TYR A 215 -14.95 -30.05 19.47
CA TYR A 215 -13.58 -30.59 19.59
C TYR A 215 -12.80 -29.97 20.75
N ILE A 216 -13.01 -28.68 21.08
CA ILE A 216 -12.45 -28.06 22.28
C ILE A 216 -12.92 -28.80 23.53
N PHE A 217 -14.21 -29.10 23.63
CA PHE A 217 -14.75 -29.81 24.79
C PHE A 217 -14.18 -31.24 24.92
N GLU A 218 -14.17 -32.00 23.83
CA GLU A 218 -13.57 -33.35 23.77
C GLU A 218 -12.11 -33.32 24.23
N LYS A 219 -11.30 -32.39 23.70
CA LYS A 219 -9.87 -32.29 24.02
C LYS A 219 -9.59 -31.85 25.44
N ILE A 220 -10.42 -30.97 26.01
CA ILE A 220 -10.32 -30.59 27.43
C ILE A 220 -10.60 -31.80 28.33
N LEU A 221 -11.64 -32.59 28.04
CA LEU A 221 -11.95 -33.80 28.82
C LEU A 221 -10.84 -34.85 28.73
N GLU A 222 -10.27 -35.03 27.54
CA GLU A 222 -9.13 -35.92 27.31
C GLU A 222 -7.89 -35.48 28.11
N LEU A 223 -7.58 -34.17 28.09
CA LEU A 223 -6.48 -33.58 28.83
C LEU A 223 -6.64 -33.76 30.35
N ILE A 224 -7.85 -33.58 30.89
CA ILE A 224 -8.13 -33.78 32.31
C ILE A 224 -7.91 -35.24 32.72
N ARG A 225 -8.26 -36.19 31.84
CA ARG A 225 -8.11 -37.64 32.11
C ARG A 225 -6.65 -38.12 32.02
N LEU A 226 -5.89 -37.65 31.02
CA LEU A 226 -4.53 -38.13 30.72
C LEU A 226 -3.42 -37.28 31.39
N ARG A 227 -3.74 -36.07 31.86
CA ARG A 227 -2.83 -35.11 32.52
C ARG A 227 -1.48 -35.00 31.78
N LEU A 228 -0.37 -35.34 32.46
CA LEU A 228 1.00 -35.17 31.95
C LEU A 228 1.40 -36.22 30.91
N ARG A 229 0.66 -37.33 30.79
CA ARG A 229 0.96 -38.39 29.81
C ARG A 229 0.52 -38.01 28.38
N TYR A 230 -0.27 -36.95 28.26
CA TYR A 230 -0.79 -36.41 26.99
C TYR A 230 0.32 -35.81 26.12
N PHE A 231 1.28 -35.10 26.72
CA PHE A 231 2.41 -34.49 26.00
C PHE A 231 3.45 -35.50 25.49
N GLY A 232 3.26 -36.80 25.76
CA GLY A 232 4.16 -37.85 25.27
C GLY A 232 3.83 -38.34 23.86
N LYS A 233 2.64 -38.06 23.33
CA LYS A 233 2.23 -38.48 21.99
C LYS A 233 2.29 -37.31 21.02
N PHE A 234 3.05 -37.48 19.95
CA PHE A 234 3.22 -36.47 18.90
C PHE A 234 1.87 -36.00 18.33
N TRP A 235 0.97 -36.93 18.00
CA TRP A 235 -0.35 -36.62 17.42
C TRP A 235 -1.27 -35.81 18.35
N ASP A 236 -1.20 -36.05 19.65
CA ASP A 236 -1.99 -35.29 20.64
C ASP A 236 -1.54 -33.82 20.68
N ILE A 237 -0.24 -33.55 20.48
CA ILE A 237 0.29 -32.19 20.37
C ILE A 237 -0.16 -31.53 19.06
N VAL A 238 -0.09 -32.26 17.94
CA VAL A 238 -0.56 -31.75 16.63
C VAL A 238 -2.04 -31.37 16.71
N ASP A 239 -2.87 -32.15 17.40
CA ASP A 239 -4.28 -31.87 17.60
C ASP A 239 -4.52 -30.57 18.38
N ILE A 240 -3.78 -30.34 19.46
CA ILE A 240 -3.87 -29.07 20.21
C ILE A 240 -3.46 -27.89 19.33
N VAL A 241 -2.37 -28.03 18.57
CA VAL A 241 -1.87 -26.97 17.69
C VAL A 241 -2.91 -26.64 16.62
N LEU A 242 -3.47 -27.65 15.95
CA LEU A 242 -4.48 -27.48 14.92
C LEU A 242 -5.73 -26.81 15.49
N LEU A 243 -6.20 -27.26 16.66
CA LEU A 243 -7.37 -26.67 17.33
C LEU A 243 -7.14 -25.21 17.74
N THR A 244 -5.93 -24.89 18.20
CA THR A 244 -5.53 -23.51 18.53
C THR A 244 -5.54 -22.64 17.27
N LEU A 245 -4.98 -23.12 16.17
CA LEU A 245 -4.98 -22.41 14.89
C LEU A 245 -6.39 -22.20 14.33
N CYS A 246 -7.29 -23.20 14.43
CA CYS A 246 -8.70 -23.05 14.08
C CYS A 246 -9.41 -21.99 14.94
N SER A 247 -9.10 -21.95 16.23
CA SER A 247 -9.65 -20.91 17.13
C SER A 247 -9.16 -19.52 16.75
N CYS A 248 -7.88 -19.38 16.37
CA CYS A 248 -7.34 -18.15 15.82
C CYS A 248 -8.01 -17.75 14.49
N GLU A 249 -8.26 -18.71 13.60
CA GLU A 249 -8.92 -18.47 12.31
C GLU A 249 -10.33 -17.88 12.47
N VAL A 250 -11.13 -18.40 13.40
CA VAL A 250 -12.44 -17.82 13.75
C VAL A 250 -12.31 -16.38 14.25
N TYR A 251 -11.33 -16.09 15.11
CA TYR A 251 -11.08 -14.73 15.60
C TYR A 251 -10.70 -13.77 14.46
N PHE A 252 -9.78 -14.18 13.58
CA PHE A 252 -9.36 -13.37 12.44
C PHE A 252 -10.49 -13.19 11.42
N ASN A 253 -11.36 -14.18 11.22
CA ASN A 253 -12.54 -14.06 10.37
C ASN A 253 -13.47 -12.95 10.89
N TYR A 254 -13.74 -12.93 12.20
CA TYR A 254 -14.53 -11.87 12.83
C TYR A 254 -13.88 -10.48 12.69
N ARG A 255 -12.56 -10.38 12.93
CA ARG A 255 -11.80 -9.13 12.75
C ARG A 255 -11.86 -8.64 11.30
N ARG A 256 -11.62 -9.52 10.33
CA ARG A 256 -11.72 -9.19 8.91
C ARG A 256 -13.09 -8.60 8.57
N LEU A 257 -14.16 -9.24 9.00
CA LEU A 257 -15.53 -8.80 8.69
C LEU A 257 -15.82 -7.40 9.24
N THR A 258 -15.46 -7.17 10.50
CA THR A 258 -15.72 -5.90 11.17
C THR A 258 -14.91 -4.76 10.56
N ILE A 259 -13.63 -4.99 10.25
CA ILE A 259 -12.76 -4.00 9.60
C ILE A 259 -13.26 -3.70 8.20
N ALA A 260 -13.55 -4.71 7.38
CA ALA A 260 -14.04 -4.53 6.01
C ALA A 260 -15.37 -3.74 5.98
N ALA A 261 -16.33 -4.10 6.84
CA ALA A 261 -17.61 -3.41 6.93
C ALA A 261 -17.45 -1.94 7.37
N ASN A 262 -16.64 -1.69 8.39
CA ASN A 262 -16.37 -0.32 8.85
C ASN A 262 -15.72 0.52 7.75
N ARG A 263 -14.75 -0.04 7.02
CA ARG A 263 -14.01 0.68 5.97
C ARG A 263 -14.89 1.00 4.77
N ILE A 264 -15.72 0.07 4.32
CA ILE A 264 -16.71 0.32 3.27
C ILE A 264 -17.69 1.41 3.70
N ASN A 265 -18.27 1.28 4.90
CA ASN A 265 -19.27 2.25 5.39
C ASN A 265 -18.69 3.65 5.56
N THR A 266 -17.42 3.77 5.99
CA THR A 266 -16.73 5.05 6.04
C THR A 266 -16.50 5.61 4.64
N SER A 267 -15.99 4.80 3.71
CA SER A 267 -15.71 5.22 2.33
C SER A 267 -16.97 5.69 1.58
N LEU A 268 -18.11 5.06 1.86
CA LEU A 268 -19.41 5.49 1.31
C LEU A 268 -19.90 6.82 1.89
N LYS A 269 -19.51 7.17 3.13
CA LYS A 269 -19.95 8.40 3.82
C LYS A 269 -19.01 9.59 3.59
N SER A 270 -17.70 9.35 3.55
CA SER A 270 -16.68 10.41 3.43
C SER A 270 -16.33 10.76 1.98
N GLY A 271 -16.93 10.09 1.00
CA GLY A 271 -16.50 10.12 -0.40
C GLY A 271 -15.35 9.13 -0.64
N LEU A 272 -15.35 8.49 -1.82
CA LEU A 272 -14.40 7.44 -2.21
C LEU A 272 -12.93 7.92 -2.33
N THR A 273 -12.65 9.19 -2.06
CA THR A 273 -11.35 9.82 -2.31
C THR A 273 -10.29 9.49 -1.26
N VAL A 274 -10.67 9.02 -0.06
CA VAL A 274 -9.73 8.73 1.05
C VAL A 274 -10.05 7.38 1.69
N ALA A 275 -9.86 6.31 0.94
CA ALA A 275 -10.05 4.95 1.45
C ALA A 275 -8.71 4.22 1.60
N ALA A 276 -8.12 4.28 2.80
CA ALA A 276 -6.96 3.46 3.15
C ALA A 276 -7.43 2.02 3.41
N PHE A 277 -7.04 1.09 2.54
CA PHE A 277 -7.41 -0.33 2.62
C PHE A 277 -6.32 -1.24 3.20
N ASP A 278 -5.18 -0.70 3.63
CA ASP A 278 -4.03 -1.45 4.14
C ASP A 278 -4.41 -2.43 5.25
N GLU A 279 -5.14 -1.97 6.27
CA GLU A 279 -5.58 -2.81 7.39
C GLU A 279 -6.49 -3.97 6.92
N VAL A 280 -7.34 -3.72 5.90
CA VAL A 280 -8.23 -4.73 5.31
C VAL A 280 -7.40 -5.79 4.61
N VAL A 281 -6.43 -5.37 3.79
CA VAL A 281 -5.53 -6.26 3.05
C VAL A 281 -4.70 -7.09 4.03
N SER A 282 -4.04 -6.45 4.99
CA SER A 282 -3.16 -7.07 5.99
C SER A 282 -3.90 -8.13 6.82
N THR A 283 -5.12 -7.81 7.27
CA THR A 283 -5.96 -8.77 8.00
C THR A 283 -6.39 -9.95 7.11
N GLN A 284 -6.70 -9.70 5.84
CA GLN A 284 -7.11 -10.73 4.89
C GLN A 284 -5.96 -11.65 4.48
N GLU A 285 -4.75 -11.12 4.28
CA GLU A 285 -3.54 -11.92 4.02
C GLU A 285 -3.21 -12.80 5.23
N THR A 286 -3.26 -12.24 6.45
CA THR A 286 -3.05 -13.00 7.69
C THR A 286 -4.05 -14.14 7.82
N PHE A 287 -5.33 -13.88 7.56
CA PHE A 287 -6.37 -14.91 7.54
C PHE A 287 -6.07 -16.02 6.52
N ASN A 288 -5.70 -15.66 5.29
CA ASN A 288 -5.39 -16.63 4.23
C ASN A 288 -4.18 -17.50 4.60
N ASN A 289 -3.14 -16.91 5.18
CA ASN A 289 -1.95 -17.64 5.61
C ASN A 289 -2.26 -18.64 6.73
N ILE A 290 -3.05 -18.24 7.74
CA ILE A 290 -3.48 -19.15 8.81
C ILE A 290 -4.34 -20.28 8.25
N ALA A 291 -5.31 -19.96 7.38
CA ALA A 291 -6.16 -20.96 6.74
C ALA A 291 -5.34 -21.98 5.92
N ALA A 292 -4.34 -21.53 5.17
CA ALA A 292 -3.45 -22.41 4.41
C ALA A 292 -2.67 -23.38 5.31
N VAL A 293 -2.13 -22.89 6.44
CA VAL A 293 -1.43 -23.74 7.41
C VAL A 293 -2.37 -24.75 8.07
N VAL A 294 -3.58 -24.32 8.46
CA VAL A 294 -4.60 -25.21 9.02
C VAL A 294 -4.97 -26.33 8.04
N LEU A 295 -5.22 -25.98 6.78
CA LEU A 295 -5.54 -26.96 5.74
C LEU A 295 -4.40 -27.95 5.50
N PHE A 296 -3.16 -27.45 5.43
CA PHE A 296 -1.98 -28.29 5.25
C PHE A 296 -1.81 -29.30 6.40
N LEU A 297 -1.90 -28.84 7.65
CA LEU A 297 -1.80 -29.72 8.82
C LEU A 297 -2.97 -30.71 8.92
N SER A 298 -4.18 -30.26 8.54
CA SER A 298 -5.36 -31.12 8.50
C SER A 298 -5.17 -32.25 7.51
N TRP A 299 -4.59 -31.98 6.34
CA TRP A 299 -4.34 -32.99 5.33
C TRP A 299 -3.31 -34.04 5.78
N ILE A 300 -2.20 -33.60 6.40
CA ILE A 300 -1.19 -34.51 6.97
C ILE A 300 -1.84 -35.44 7.98
N LYS A 301 -2.64 -34.89 8.90
CA LYS A 301 -3.32 -35.68 9.93
C LYS A 301 -4.25 -36.75 9.34
N VAL A 302 -4.91 -36.46 8.22
CA VAL A 302 -5.79 -37.44 7.55
C VAL A 302 -4.99 -38.60 6.97
N GLN A 303 -3.82 -38.32 6.37
CA GLN A 303 -2.99 -39.37 5.75
C GLN A 303 -2.42 -40.37 6.75
N ASP A 304 -2.09 -39.93 7.98
CA ASP A 304 -1.61 -40.82 9.03
C ASP A 304 -2.74 -41.60 9.74
N ALA A 305 -4.01 -41.27 9.45
CA ALA A 305 -5.17 -41.98 10.00
C ALA A 305 -5.64 -43.16 9.12
N GLU A 306 -5.14 -43.27 7.88
CA GLU A 306 -5.33 -44.42 6.96
C GLU A 306 -4.25 -45.49 7.15
#